data_AF-A0A6B2L7C9-F1
#
_entry.id   AF-A0A6B2L7C9-F1
#
_cell.length_a   1.000
_cell.length_b   1.000
_cell.length_c   1.000
_cell.angle_alpha   90.00
_cell.angle_beta   90.00
_cell.angle_gamma   90.00
#
_symmetry.space_group_name_H-M   'P 1'
#
loop_
_entity.id
_entity.type
_entity.pdbx_description
1 polymer ?
#
loop_
_entity_poly.entity_id
_entity_poly.type
_entity_poly.pdbx_seq_one_letter_code
_entity_poly.pdbx_strand_id
1 'polypeptide(L)'
;MWVPLLLVSLIHFLTVVGFVWFPISWQGLKYALVMYFYSGFGITVGYHRLWSHRTYKGNWLWRLFWAIGGTSSLQGSIRWWCRLHRLHHSFPDTEVDPYGPNKGFWYSHVLWIFHKKDRKEELSKVNIQDIEKDPIALWVSVHYPWLSLTVAFLLPLLMFSDKTQAFFYGGCLARIITWHSTWCVNSLAHWLGSDEYSNETSAKDHLITALLTFGEGNHGFHHAFPGSYINGIRWWDYDPTKWVILAGSWLGLCQDLGWPDDNEVLKAKYQVKHKKLQDLNSQIRWPNPPNVVMTLEEYQRVAKAEGLVALGDTIYKVDSFLPEHPGGKALINSAVGMEPAKVEALMKNKHTHTMASKNFLQTMAIAKLADQ
;
A
#
# COMPACT_ATOMS: atom_id res chain seq x y z
N MET A 1 30.45 -0.29 3.31
CA MET A 1 30.29 1.18 3.35
C MET A 1 30.99 1.83 2.16
N TRP A 2 32.32 1.70 2.02
CA TRP A 2 33.06 2.39 0.94
C TRP A 2 32.66 1.99 -0.48
N VAL A 3 32.46 0.69 -0.77
CA VAL A 3 32.13 0.25 -2.14
C VAL A 3 30.79 0.82 -2.65
N PRO A 4 29.65 0.70 -1.93
CA PRO A 4 28.41 1.32 -2.38
C PRO A 4 28.50 2.85 -2.49
N LEU A 5 29.18 3.51 -1.54
CA LEU A 5 29.35 4.97 -1.56
C LEU A 5 30.13 5.43 -2.79
N LEU A 6 31.24 4.76 -3.11
CA LEU A 6 32.06 5.05 -4.28
C LEU A 6 31.28 4.77 -5.57
N LEU A 7 30.59 3.63 -5.66
CA LEU A 7 29.83 3.26 -6.85
C LEU A 7 28.69 4.26 -7.12
N VAL A 8 27.85 4.52 -6.12
CA VAL A 8 26.72 5.45 -6.27
C VAL A 8 27.24 6.84 -6.63
N SER A 9 28.23 7.37 -5.89
CA SER A 9 28.82 8.69 -6.18
C SER A 9 29.45 8.77 -7.56
N LEU A 10 30.18 7.72 -7.98
CA LEU A 10 30.84 7.68 -9.29
C LEU A 10 29.82 7.69 -10.43
N ILE A 11 28.75 6.92 -10.36
CA ILE A 11 27.74 6.89 -11.44
C ILE A 11 26.97 8.21 -11.53
N HIS A 12 26.69 8.87 -10.39
CA HIS A 12 26.14 10.22 -10.37
C HIS A 12 27.08 11.23 -11.02
N PHE A 13 28.35 11.21 -10.62
CA PHE A 13 29.38 12.07 -11.19
C PHE A 13 29.52 11.86 -12.70
N LEU A 14 29.63 10.61 -13.16
CA LEU A 14 29.72 10.28 -14.59
C LEU A 14 28.47 10.72 -15.37
N THR A 15 27.28 10.67 -14.76
CA THR A 15 26.06 11.17 -15.42
C THR A 15 26.09 12.68 -15.57
N VAL A 16 26.56 13.42 -14.56
CA VAL A 16 26.76 14.88 -14.65
C VAL A 16 27.80 15.22 -15.71
N VAL A 17 28.92 14.49 -15.75
CA VAL A 17 29.93 14.58 -16.82
C VAL A 17 29.28 14.39 -18.20
N GLY A 18 28.44 13.36 -18.33
CA GLY A 18 27.66 13.10 -19.54
C GLY A 18 26.83 14.30 -19.97
N PHE A 19 26.06 14.90 -19.06
CA PHE A 19 25.23 16.06 -19.39
C PHE A 19 26.04 17.30 -19.80
N VAL A 20 27.19 17.55 -19.18
CA VAL A 20 28.01 18.75 -19.43
C VAL A 20 28.81 18.63 -20.73
N TRP A 21 29.51 17.50 -20.94
CA TRP A 21 30.45 17.35 -22.05
C TRP A 21 29.89 16.56 -23.24
N PHE A 22 28.84 15.76 -23.02
CA PHE A 22 28.22 14.94 -24.06
C PHE A 22 26.69 15.07 -24.04
N PRO A 23 26.13 16.27 -24.28
CA PRO A 23 24.72 16.57 -24.03
C PRO A 23 23.74 15.53 -24.57
N ILE A 24 22.63 15.34 -23.86
CA ILE A 24 21.69 14.27 -24.15
C ILE A 24 21.03 14.50 -25.51
N SER A 25 21.21 13.52 -26.39
CA SER A 25 20.50 13.46 -27.67
C SER A 25 19.20 12.66 -27.52
N TRP A 26 18.33 12.75 -28.53
CA TRP A 26 17.17 11.84 -28.63
C TRP A 26 17.58 10.36 -28.66
N GLN A 27 18.76 10.04 -29.20
CA GLN A 27 19.31 8.68 -29.17
C GLN A 27 19.70 8.29 -27.75
N GLY A 28 20.43 9.16 -27.03
CA GLY A 28 20.80 8.95 -25.63
C GLY A 28 19.59 8.74 -24.73
N LEU A 29 18.54 9.55 -24.89
CA LEU A 29 17.28 9.37 -24.16
C LEU A 29 16.64 8.00 -24.45
N LYS A 30 16.58 7.58 -25.73
CA LYS A 30 16.08 6.25 -26.10
C LYS A 30 16.92 5.13 -25.47
N TYR A 31 18.24 5.25 -25.49
CA TYR A 31 19.15 4.24 -24.90
C TYR A 31 18.95 4.15 -23.38
N ALA A 32 18.82 5.29 -22.71
CA ALA A 32 18.53 5.34 -21.28
C ALA A 32 17.20 4.66 -20.96
N LEU A 33 16.14 4.96 -21.72
CA LEU A 33 14.82 4.36 -21.52
C LEU A 33 14.85 2.84 -21.75
N VAL A 34 15.42 2.37 -22.85
CA VAL A 34 15.50 0.92 -23.14
C VAL A 34 16.22 0.18 -22.00
N MET A 35 17.35 0.70 -21.54
CA MET A 35 18.10 0.08 -20.44
C MET A 35 17.39 0.22 -19.09
N TYR A 36 16.68 1.32 -18.85
CA TYR A 36 15.84 1.52 -17.67
C TYR A 36 14.69 0.49 -17.62
N PHE A 37 13.95 0.31 -18.71
CA PHE A 37 12.90 -0.72 -18.79
C PHE A 37 13.46 -2.13 -18.65
N TYR A 38 14.58 -2.44 -19.30
CA TYR A 38 15.21 -3.77 -19.20
C TYR A 38 15.69 -4.07 -17.77
N SER A 39 16.37 -3.11 -17.12
CA SER A 39 16.82 -3.25 -15.74
C SER A 39 15.63 -3.33 -14.77
N GLY A 40 14.64 -2.46 -14.96
CA GLY A 40 13.43 -2.37 -14.17
C GLY A 40 12.63 -3.67 -14.20
N PHE A 41 12.30 -4.17 -15.39
CA PHE A 41 11.65 -5.48 -15.52
C PHE A 41 12.53 -6.63 -15.05
N GLY A 42 13.85 -6.57 -15.22
CA GLY A 42 14.76 -7.53 -14.62
C GLY A 42 14.63 -7.63 -13.09
N ILE A 43 14.40 -6.50 -12.42
CA ILE A 43 14.06 -6.47 -11.01
C ILE A 43 12.65 -7.00 -10.75
N THR A 44 11.62 -6.42 -11.37
CA THR A 44 10.22 -6.70 -11.00
C THR A 44 9.74 -8.07 -11.49
N VAL A 45 10.00 -8.42 -12.75
CA VAL A 45 9.67 -9.74 -13.33
C VAL A 45 10.56 -10.81 -12.72
N GLY A 46 11.85 -10.52 -12.59
CA GLY A 46 12.87 -11.46 -12.12
C GLY A 46 13.05 -11.45 -10.60
N TYR A 47 13.94 -10.59 -10.11
CA TYR A 47 14.43 -10.63 -8.71
C TYR A 47 13.29 -10.66 -7.70
N HIS A 48 12.26 -9.85 -7.94
CA HIS A 48 11.11 -9.69 -7.08
C HIS A 48 10.10 -10.84 -7.22
N ARG A 49 9.35 -10.90 -8.32
CA ARG A 49 8.20 -11.81 -8.44
C ARG A 49 8.58 -13.27 -8.70
N LEU A 50 9.65 -13.53 -9.46
CA LEU A 50 10.10 -14.89 -9.78
C LEU A 50 10.93 -15.51 -8.67
N TRP A 51 11.98 -14.81 -8.20
CA TRP A 51 12.91 -15.38 -7.22
C TRP A 51 12.51 -15.05 -5.78
N SER A 52 12.17 -13.82 -5.43
CA SER A 52 11.88 -13.50 -4.03
C SER A 52 10.56 -14.09 -3.56
N HIS A 53 9.49 -13.90 -4.34
CA HIS A 53 8.13 -14.31 -3.97
C HIS A 53 7.66 -15.62 -4.60
N ARG A 54 8.33 -16.09 -5.66
CA ARG A 54 8.00 -17.33 -6.36
C ARG A 54 6.53 -17.38 -6.82
N THR A 55 6.05 -16.22 -7.27
CA THR A 55 4.67 -16.02 -7.71
C THR A 55 4.38 -16.71 -9.04
N TYR A 56 5.41 -17.16 -9.76
CA TYR A 56 5.29 -17.96 -10.96
C TYR A 56 6.58 -18.76 -11.21
N LYS A 57 6.57 -19.65 -12.21
CA LYS A 57 7.75 -20.43 -12.62
C LYS A 57 8.14 -20.09 -14.06
N GLY A 58 9.41 -19.74 -14.28
CA GLY A 58 9.98 -19.52 -15.61
C GLY A 58 10.81 -20.71 -16.09
N ASN A 59 10.81 -20.97 -17.40
CA ASN A 59 11.76 -21.88 -18.02
C ASN A 59 13.19 -21.30 -17.98
N TRP A 60 14.18 -22.05 -18.45
CA TRP A 60 15.59 -21.65 -18.35
C TRP A 60 15.91 -20.37 -19.16
N LEU A 61 15.29 -20.16 -20.33
CA LEU A 61 15.49 -18.96 -21.14
C LEU A 61 14.93 -17.73 -20.43
N TRP A 62 13.70 -17.81 -19.93
CA TRP A 62 13.05 -16.74 -19.17
C TRP A 62 13.87 -16.34 -17.95
N ARG A 63 14.31 -17.35 -17.18
CA ARG A 63 15.16 -17.16 -16.01
C ARG A 63 16.49 -16.52 -16.38
N LEU A 64 17.18 -17.00 -17.42
CA LEU A 64 18.47 -16.42 -17.82
C LEU A 64 18.30 -14.96 -18.28
N PHE A 65 17.31 -14.68 -19.11
CA PHE A 65 17.05 -13.33 -19.62
C PHE A 65 16.81 -12.33 -18.49
N TRP A 66 15.89 -12.63 -17.55
CA TRP A 66 15.60 -11.73 -16.45
C TRP A 66 16.69 -11.70 -15.37
N ALA A 67 17.49 -12.76 -15.23
CA ALA A 67 18.66 -12.75 -14.35
C ALA A 67 19.72 -11.76 -14.85
N ILE A 68 19.97 -11.72 -16.16
CA ILE A 68 20.86 -10.72 -16.78
C ILE A 68 20.25 -9.32 -16.69
N GLY A 69 18.94 -9.18 -16.94
CA GLY A 69 18.22 -7.91 -16.77
C GLY A 69 18.39 -7.33 -15.36
N GLY A 70 18.10 -8.11 -14.31
CA GLY A 70 18.27 -7.64 -12.94
C GLY A 70 19.74 -7.39 -12.58
N THR A 71 20.68 -8.14 -13.15
CA THR A 71 22.13 -7.92 -12.96
C THR A 71 22.59 -6.58 -13.53
N SER A 72 21.97 -6.12 -14.63
CA SER A 72 22.27 -4.82 -15.23
C SER A 72 21.90 -3.62 -14.34
N SER A 73 21.04 -3.83 -13.34
CA SER A 73 20.58 -2.78 -12.42
C SER A 73 21.62 -2.33 -11.40
N LEU A 74 22.69 -3.09 -11.19
CA LEU A 74 23.69 -2.86 -10.11
C LEU A 74 23.12 -2.84 -8.67
N GLN A 75 22.01 -3.53 -8.39
CA GLN A 75 21.35 -3.54 -7.07
C GLN A 75 21.70 -4.74 -6.17
N GLY A 76 22.82 -5.43 -6.44
CA GLY A 76 23.25 -6.63 -5.73
C GLY A 76 22.91 -7.92 -6.49
N SER A 77 23.52 -9.03 -6.07
CA SER A 77 23.24 -10.34 -6.67
C SER A 77 21.80 -10.78 -6.39
N ILE A 78 21.25 -11.66 -7.24
CA ILE A 78 19.92 -12.27 -7.02
C ILE A 78 19.82 -12.81 -5.59
N ARG A 79 20.84 -13.57 -5.17
CA ARG A 79 20.92 -14.13 -3.81
C ARG A 79 20.84 -13.06 -2.72
N TRP A 80 21.61 -11.97 -2.85
CA TRP A 80 21.64 -10.91 -1.84
C TRP A 80 20.32 -10.13 -1.81
N TRP A 81 19.83 -9.76 -2.99
CA TRP A 81 18.60 -8.98 -3.15
C TRP A 81 17.39 -9.76 -2.60
N CYS A 82 17.21 -11.01 -3.03
CA CYS A 82 16.10 -11.84 -2.57
C CYS A 82 16.15 -12.09 -1.06
N ARG A 83 17.34 -12.28 -0.50
CA ARG A 83 17.50 -12.50 0.94
C ARG A 83 17.07 -11.28 1.75
N LEU A 84 17.50 -10.08 1.34
CA LEU A 84 17.08 -8.85 2.02
C LEU A 84 15.60 -8.54 1.81
N HIS A 85 15.08 -8.80 0.62
CA HIS A 85 13.67 -8.56 0.35
C HIS A 85 12.75 -9.50 1.14
N ARG A 86 13.10 -10.79 1.23
CA ARG A 86 12.40 -11.73 2.12
C ARG A 86 12.49 -11.33 3.58
N LEU A 87 13.62 -10.74 4.02
CA LEU A 87 13.77 -10.25 5.40
C LEU A 87 12.83 -9.08 5.67
N HIS A 88 12.73 -8.15 4.74
CA HIS A 88 11.78 -7.04 4.80
C HIS A 88 10.33 -7.54 4.90
N HIS A 89 9.90 -8.48 4.05
CA HIS A 89 8.56 -9.05 4.17
C HIS A 89 8.32 -9.86 5.45
N SER A 90 9.36 -10.45 6.04
CA SER A 90 9.24 -11.24 7.28
C SER A 90 9.14 -10.36 8.52
N PHE A 91 9.73 -9.14 8.47
CA PHE A 91 9.80 -8.22 9.60
C PHE A 91 9.58 -6.76 9.17
N PRO A 92 8.48 -6.44 8.47
CA PRO A 92 8.25 -5.12 7.91
C PRO A 92 8.14 -4.08 9.02
N ASP A 93 8.69 -2.88 8.79
CA ASP A 93 8.62 -1.73 9.70
C ASP A 93 9.27 -1.94 11.09
N THR A 94 9.97 -3.05 11.30
CA THR A 94 10.71 -3.31 12.53
C THR A 94 12.16 -2.84 12.45
N GLU A 95 12.89 -2.86 13.56
CA GLU A 95 14.34 -2.58 13.57
C GLU A 95 15.19 -3.56 12.73
N VAL A 96 14.65 -4.75 12.48
CA VAL A 96 15.25 -5.80 11.66
C VAL A 96 15.13 -5.46 10.17
N ASP A 97 14.09 -4.71 9.78
CA ASP A 97 13.84 -4.31 8.40
C ASP A 97 15.10 -3.62 7.81
N PRO A 98 15.66 -4.16 6.71
CA PRO A 98 16.87 -3.61 6.14
C PRO A 98 16.74 -2.18 5.62
N TYR A 99 15.55 -1.77 5.19
CA TYR A 99 15.25 -0.45 4.66
C TYR A 99 14.06 0.20 5.39
N GLY A 100 13.87 -0.16 6.66
CA GLY A 100 12.70 0.20 7.48
C GLY A 100 12.32 1.69 7.44
N PRO A 101 11.06 2.03 7.09
CA PRO A 101 10.57 3.41 7.03
C PRO A 101 10.46 4.09 8.39
N ASN A 102 10.46 3.31 9.48
CA ASN A 102 10.55 3.80 10.85
C ASN A 102 11.83 4.63 11.12
N LYS A 103 12.89 4.45 10.31
CA LYS A 103 14.15 5.22 10.39
C LYS A 103 14.12 6.52 9.57
N GLY A 104 12.98 6.84 8.96
CA GLY A 104 12.75 8.07 8.20
C GLY A 104 12.90 7.90 6.69
N PHE A 105 12.25 8.80 5.95
CA PHE A 105 12.15 8.76 4.49
C PHE A 105 13.50 8.59 3.77
N TRP A 106 14.50 9.42 4.12
CA TRP A 106 15.81 9.38 3.47
C TRP A 106 16.59 8.11 3.80
N TYR A 107 16.37 7.52 4.98
CA TYR A 107 16.96 6.23 5.33
C TYR A 107 16.50 5.16 4.36
N SER A 108 15.18 5.00 4.20
CA SER A 108 14.58 4.00 3.31
C SER A 108 14.85 4.26 1.84
N HIS A 109 14.97 5.53 1.44
CA HIS A 109 15.27 5.88 0.06
C HIS A 109 16.72 5.50 -0.32
N VAL A 110 17.73 5.96 0.43
CA VAL A 110 19.12 5.79 -0.01
C VAL A 110 20.12 5.52 1.12
N LEU A 111 19.92 6.06 2.32
CA LEU A 111 20.97 6.01 3.34
C LEU A 111 21.18 4.60 3.92
N TRP A 112 20.17 3.71 3.84
CA TRP A 112 20.29 2.31 4.25
C TRP A 112 21.45 1.58 3.54
N ILE A 113 21.76 1.96 2.30
CA ILE A 113 22.84 1.38 1.48
C ILE A 113 24.22 1.67 2.08
N PHE A 114 24.36 2.84 2.71
CA PHE A 114 25.62 3.28 3.31
C PHE A 114 25.76 2.81 4.76
N HIS A 115 24.66 2.35 5.39
CA HIS A 115 24.69 1.86 6.75
C HIS A 115 25.24 0.43 6.83
N LYS A 116 26.46 0.27 7.34
CA LYS A 116 27.09 -1.04 7.54
C LYS A 116 26.59 -1.68 8.85
N LYS A 117 25.50 -2.45 8.77
CA LYS A 117 25.03 -3.34 9.85
C LYS A 117 25.51 -4.77 9.57
N ASP A 118 26.06 -5.45 10.57
CA ASP A 118 26.19 -6.91 10.49
C ASP A 118 24.80 -7.53 10.68
N ARG A 119 24.29 -8.17 9.64
CA ARG A 119 22.94 -8.76 9.61
C ARG A 119 22.99 -10.28 9.60
N LYS A 120 24.11 -10.92 9.96
CA LYS A 120 24.27 -12.38 9.85
C LYS A 120 23.15 -13.15 10.57
N GLU A 121 22.78 -12.72 11.77
CA GLU A 121 21.68 -13.31 12.56
C GLU A 121 20.30 -13.01 11.96
N GLU A 122 20.03 -11.78 11.54
CA GLU A 122 18.75 -11.42 10.92
C GLU A 122 18.54 -12.22 9.63
N LEU A 123 19.58 -12.28 8.80
CA LEU A 123 19.57 -12.98 7.53
C LEU A 123 19.48 -14.50 7.67
N SER A 124 19.77 -15.09 8.84
CA SER A 124 19.58 -16.53 9.06
C SER A 124 18.10 -16.89 9.28
N LYS A 125 17.24 -15.90 9.58
CA LYS A 125 15.79 -16.09 9.77
C LYS A 125 15.02 -16.28 8.46
N VAL A 126 15.67 -16.02 7.32
CA VAL A 126 15.04 -16.15 5.99
C VAL A 126 15.65 -17.31 5.20
N ASN A 127 14.77 -18.14 4.64
CA ASN A 127 15.16 -19.24 3.78
C ASN A 127 15.49 -18.72 2.37
N ILE A 128 16.60 -19.19 1.79
CA ILE A 128 17.01 -18.92 0.40
C ILE A 128 17.49 -20.18 -0.34
N GLN A 129 17.25 -21.38 0.21
CA GLN A 129 17.73 -22.64 -0.37
C GLN A 129 17.23 -22.88 -1.80
N ASP A 130 16.04 -22.36 -2.13
CA ASP A 130 15.49 -22.41 -3.48
C ASP A 130 16.34 -21.60 -4.48
N ILE A 131 16.88 -20.46 -4.06
CA ILE A 131 17.82 -19.66 -4.87
C ILE A 131 19.17 -20.37 -5.00
N GLU A 132 19.62 -21.05 -3.95
CA GLU A 132 20.88 -21.83 -3.97
C GLU A 132 20.79 -23.06 -4.87
N LYS A 133 19.59 -23.63 -5.03
CA LYS A 133 19.33 -24.78 -5.92
C LYS A 133 19.03 -24.37 -7.37
N ASP A 134 18.79 -23.09 -7.62
CA ASP A 134 18.61 -22.55 -8.97
C ASP A 134 20.00 -22.33 -9.62
N PRO A 135 20.38 -23.12 -10.65
CA PRO A 135 21.72 -23.01 -11.24
C PRO A 135 21.99 -21.66 -11.92
N ILE A 136 20.96 -21.02 -12.50
CA ILE A 136 21.10 -19.72 -13.16
C ILE A 136 21.30 -18.63 -12.11
N ALA A 137 20.44 -18.61 -11.08
CA ALA A 137 20.51 -17.63 -10.01
C ALA A 137 21.83 -17.76 -9.24
N LEU A 138 22.28 -18.99 -8.98
CA LEU A 138 23.57 -19.25 -8.34
C LEU A 138 24.73 -18.80 -9.22
N TRP A 139 24.75 -19.17 -10.50
CA TRP A 139 25.81 -18.76 -11.43
C TRP A 139 25.92 -17.24 -11.51
N VAL A 140 24.81 -16.54 -11.76
CA VAL A 140 24.77 -15.07 -11.79
C VAL A 140 25.22 -14.48 -10.45
N SER A 141 24.80 -15.06 -9.33
CA SER A 141 25.15 -14.53 -8.00
C SER A 141 26.64 -14.67 -7.68
N VAL A 142 27.26 -15.79 -8.06
CA VAL A 142 28.71 -16.01 -7.88
C VAL A 142 29.52 -15.07 -8.76
N HIS A 143 29.06 -14.83 -9.99
CA HIS A 143 29.77 -14.02 -10.98
C HIS A 143 29.40 -12.53 -10.93
N TYR A 144 28.56 -12.14 -9.96
CA TYR A 144 27.91 -10.83 -9.92
C TYR A 144 28.87 -9.64 -10.00
N PRO A 145 30.02 -9.57 -9.29
CA PRO A 145 30.84 -8.36 -9.28
C PRO A 145 31.31 -7.91 -10.68
N TRP A 146 31.76 -8.84 -11.52
CA TRP A 146 32.19 -8.53 -12.89
C TRP A 146 31.03 -8.56 -13.88
N LEU A 147 30.07 -9.49 -13.72
CA LEU A 147 28.93 -9.60 -14.61
C LEU A 147 28.06 -8.34 -14.53
N SER A 148 27.84 -7.79 -13.34
CA SER A 148 27.01 -6.59 -13.16
C SER A 148 27.60 -5.35 -13.83
N LEU A 149 28.90 -5.09 -13.67
CA LEU A 149 29.58 -3.99 -14.39
C LEU A 149 29.58 -4.22 -15.90
N THR A 150 29.82 -5.47 -16.33
CA THR A 150 29.83 -5.82 -17.75
C THR A 150 28.45 -5.61 -18.36
N VAL A 151 27.41 -6.21 -17.80
CA VAL A 151 26.04 -6.11 -18.35
C VAL A 151 25.53 -4.68 -18.22
N ALA A 152 25.84 -3.97 -17.15
CA ALA A 152 25.48 -2.55 -17.04
C ALA A 152 26.11 -1.76 -18.21
N PHE A 153 27.43 -1.76 -18.38
CA PHE A 153 28.08 -0.79 -19.28
C PHE A 153 28.40 -1.34 -20.67
N LEU A 154 28.78 -2.61 -20.79
CA LEU A 154 29.12 -3.22 -22.08
C LEU A 154 27.88 -3.54 -22.91
N LEU A 155 26.78 -3.99 -22.29
CA LEU A 155 25.55 -4.29 -23.04
C LEU A 155 25.02 -3.09 -23.85
N PRO A 156 24.83 -1.88 -23.28
CA PRO A 156 24.39 -0.73 -24.09
C PRO A 156 25.45 -0.37 -25.15
N LEU A 157 26.75 -0.48 -24.84
CA LEU A 157 27.81 -0.26 -25.82
C LEU A 157 27.75 -1.25 -26.99
N LEU A 158 27.29 -2.49 -26.79
CA LEU A 158 27.11 -3.46 -27.87
C LEU A 158 25.81 -3.23 -28.64
N MET A 159 24.72 -2.88 -27.94
CA MET A 159 23.39 -2.74 -28.53
C MET A 159 23.21 -1.48 -29.38
N PHE A 160 23.88 -0.38 -29.01
CA PHE A 160 23.58 0.94 -29.57
C PHE A 160 24.72 1.49 -30.43
N SER A 161 24.36 2.27 -31.44
CA SER A 161 25.30 2.79 -32.44
C SER A 161 26.23 3.86 -31.88
N ASP A 162 25.69 4.89 -31.21
CA ASP A 162 26.49 5.95 -30.60
C ASP A 162 27.01 5.48 -29.24
N LYS A 163 28.31 5.14 -29.19
CA LYS A 163 28.96 4.57 -28.01
C LYS A 163 29.07 5.56 -26.85
N THR A 164 29.23 6.84 -27.15
CA THR A 164 29.30 7.88 -26.12
C THR A 164 27.95 8.03 -25.44
N GLN A 165 26.87 8.16 -26.22
CA GLN A 165 25.51 8.25 -25.68
C GLN A 165 25.10 6.93 -25.00
N ALA A 166 25.53 5.79 -25.53
CA ALA A 166 25.28 4.47 -24.93
C ALA A 166 25.94 4.32 -23.56
N PHE A 167 27.17 4.81 -23.38
CA PHE A 167 27.86 4.76 -22.08
C PHE A 167 27.26 5.74 -21.06
N PHE A 168 27.08 7.01 -21.41
CA PHE A 168 26.62 8.02 -20.46
C PHE A 168 25.12 7.88 -20.15
N TYR A 169 24.28 7.62 -21.15
CA TYR A 169 22.83 7.61 -20.97
C TYR A 169 22.25 6.20 -20.85
N GLY A 170 22.55 5.32 -21.81
CA GLY A 170 22.19 3.90 -21.70
C GLY A 170 22.90 3.21 -20.53
N GLY A 171 24.07 3.73 -20.17
CA GLY A 171 24.86 3.25 -19.06
C GLY A 171 24.52 3.96 -17.75
N CYS A 172 25.07 5.16 -17.58
CA CYS A 172 25.03 5.84 -16.27
C CYS A 172 23.62 6.35 -15.92
N LEU A 173 22.97 7.14 -16.79
CA LEU A 173 21.65 7.71 -16.50
C LEU A 173 20.58 6.64 -16.25
N ALA A 174 20.55 5.58 -17.08
CA ALA A 174 19.63 4.46 -16.91
C ALA A 174 19.70 3.86 -15.49
N ARG A 175 20.89 3.81 -14.89
CA ARG A 175 21.07 3.27 -13.53
C ARG A 175 20.56 4.20 -12.45
N ILE A 176 20.83 5.50 -12.58
CA ILE A 176 20.29 6.50 -11.65
C ILE A 176 18.76 6.44 -11.63
N ILE A 177 18.13 6.42 -12.81
CA ILE A 177 16.67 6.35 -12.90
C ILE A 177 16.16 5.02 -12.33
N THR A 178 16.80 3.90 -12.66
CA THR A 178 16.44 2.58 -12.11
C THR A 178 16.54 2.54 -10.58
N TRP A 179 17.65 3.04 -10.02
CA TRP A 179 17.89 3.07 -8.58
C TRP A 179 16.84 3.90 -7.86
N HIS A 180 16.66 5.16 -8.25
CA HIS A 180 15.67 6.01 -7.60
C HIS A 180 14.24 5.49 -7.76
N SER A 181 13.93 4.84 -8.90
CA SER A 181 12.66 4.14 -9.07
C SER A 181 12.50 3.01 -8.05
N THR A 182 13.45 2.09 -7.94
CA THR A 182 13.36 1.00 -6.95
C THR A 182 13.33 1.53 -5.51
N TRP A 183 14.12 2.55 -5.21
CA TRP A 183 14.18 3.18 -3.89
C TRP A 183 12.90 3.91 -3.50
N CYS A 184 12.12 4.41 -4.47
CA CYS A 184 10.78 4.92 -4.23
C CYS A 184 9.83 3.85 -3.66
N VAL A 185 10.03 2.57 -3.96
CA VAL A 185 9.23 1.48 -3.36
C VAL A 185 9.46 1.44 -1.85
N ASN A 186 10.72 1.45 -1.42
CA ASN A 186 11.07 1.43 0.01
C ASN A 186 10.67 2.71 0.75
N SER A 187 10.53 3.84 0.03
CA SER A 187 10.29 5.16 0.62
C SER A 187 8.89 5.68 0.32
N LEU A 188 8.63 6.22 -0.87
CA LEU A 188 7.31 6.78 -1.22
C LEU A 188 6.16 5.79 -1.00
N ALA A 189 6.34 4.50 -1.29
CA ALA A 189 5.30 3.49 -1.10
C ALA A 189 5.02 3.13 0.37
N HIS A 190 5.79 3.65 1.32
CA HIS A 190 5.53 3.53 2.75
C HIS A 190 5.02 4.84 3.38
N TRP A 191 4.93 5.92 2.60
CA TRP A 191 4.61 7.26 3.10
C TRP A 191 3.37 7.87 2.44
N LEU A 192 3.13 7.57 1.16
CA LEU A 192 2.03 8.13 0.37
C LEU A 192 1.12 7.03 -0.11
N GLY A 193 -0.19 7.26 -0.06
CA GLY A 193 -1.19 6.38 -0.66
C GLY A 193 -2.18 5.77 0.34
N SER A 194 -2.89 4.75 -0.12
CA SER A 194 -3.95 4.09 0.65
C SER A 194 -3.50 2.75 1.25
N ASP A 195 -4.02 2.42 2.42
CA ASP A 195 -3.84 1.16 3.15
C ASP A 195 -5.10 0.27 3.06
N GLU A 196 -5.63 0.05 1.85
CA GLU A 196 -6.92 -0.64 1.67
C GLU A 196 -6.90 -2.13 2.09
N TYR A 197 -5.74 -2.78 2.03
CA TYR A 197 -5.59 -4.23 2.21
C TYR A 197 -4.97 -4.63 3.55
N SER A 198 -4.16 -3.78 4.17
CA SER A 198 -3.61 -3.99 5.50
C SER A 198 -3.30 -2.65 6.15
N ASN A 199 -3.51 -2.57 7.47
CA ASN A 199 -3.10 -1.44 8.30
C ASN A 199 -2.07 -1.86 9.37
N GLU A 200 -1.47 -3.04 9.21
CA GLU A 200 -0.45 -3.58 10.10
C GLU A 200 0.97 -3.14 9.68
N THR A 201 1.13 -2.73 8.42
CA THR A 201 2.36 -2.16 7.89
C THR A 201 2.12 -0.76 7.32
N SER A 202 3.20 -0.02 7.13
CA SER A 202 3.22 1.31 6.53
C SER A 202 3.09 1.27 5.02
N ALA A 203 3.14 0.10 4.38
CA ALA A 203 3.01 -0.06 2.94
C ALA A 203 1.66 0.47 2.42
N LYS A 204 1.71 1.25 1.35
CA LYS A 204 0.58 1.95 0.74
C LYS A 204 0.53 1.70 -0.76
N ASP A 205 -0.69 1.74 -1.30
CA ASP A 205 -0.90 1.82 -2.74
C ASP A 205 -0.92 3.27 -3.20
N HIS A 206 -0.06 3.60 -4.17
CA HIS A 206 0.06 4.96 -4.70
C HIS A 206 0.37 4.96 -6.19
N LEU A 207 -0.54 5.55 -6.98
CA LEU A 207 -0.48 5.54 -8.45
C LEU A 207 0.82 6.14 -9.01
N ILE A 208 1.26 7.29 -8.50
CA ILE A 208 2.49 7.93 -9.01
C ILE A 208 3.70 7.05 -8.72
N THR A 209 3.75 6.44 -7.52
CA THR A 209 4.79 5.47 -7.20
C THR A 209 4.71 4.30 -8.18
N ALA A 210 3.52 3.73 -8.42
CA ALA A 210 3.35 2.61 -9.34
C ALA A 210 3.81 2.94 -10.78
N LEU A 211 3.57 4.17 -11.26
CA LEU A 211 4.05 4.64 -12.56
C LEU A 211 5.58 4.66 -12.65
N LEU A 212 6.24 5.17 -11.60
CA LEU A 212 7.70 5.24 -11.51
C LEU A 212 8.34 3.87 -11.30
N THR A 213 7.60 2.89 -10.77
CA THR A 213 8.17 1.63 -10.31
C THR A 213 7.59 0.40 -11.02
N PHE A 214 7.06 0.55 -12.23
CA PHE A 214 6.54 -0.58 -13.03
C PHE A 214 5.46 -1.41 -12.33
N GLY A 215 4.66 -0.76 -11.47
CA GLY A 215 3.57 -1.38 -10.71
C GLY A 215 3.88 -1.71 -9.26
N GLU A 216 5.15 -1.62 -8.84
CA GLU A 216 5.58 -1.94 -7.46
C GLU A 216 5.06 -0.95 -6.42
N GLY A 217 4.52 0.20 -6.85
CA GLY A 217 3.89 1.19 -5.97
C GLY A 217 2.46 0.85 -5.54
N ASN A 218 1.88 -0.24 -6.05
CA ASN A 218 0.71 -0.88 -5.42
C ASN A 218 1.19 -1.74 -4.24
N HIS A 219 1.90 -1.09 -3.31
CA HIS A 219 2.75 -1.78 -2.34
C HIS A 219 1.95 -2.32 -1.15
N GLY A 220 0.85 -1.67 -0.80
CA GLY A 220 -0.04 -2.14 0.27
C GLY A 220 -0.70 -3.47 -0.11
N PHE A 221 -1.17 -3.60 -1.36
CA PHE A 221 -1.67 -4.87 -1.88
C PHE A 221 -0.56 -5.93 -1.91
N HIS A 222 0.62 -5.57 -2.43
CA HIS A 222 1.76 -6.49 -2.52
C HIS A 222 2.16 -7.07 -1.16
N HIS A 223 2.24 -6.23 -0.12
CA HIS A 223 2.55 -6.67 1.25
C HIS A 223 1.46 -7.57 1.85
N ALA A 224 0.19 -7.31 1.53
CA ALA A 224 -0.92 -8.14 1.99
C ALA A 224 -0.98 -9.50 1.26
N PHE A 225 -0.66 -9.52 -0.04
CA PHE A 225 -0.76 -10.71 -0.90
C PHE A 225 0.56 -10.99 -1.65
N PRO A 226 1.67 -11.28 -0.94
CA PRO A 226 2.99 -11.42 -1.56
C PRO A 226 3.12 -12.63 -2.49
N GLY A 227 2.20 -13.60 -2.43
CA GLY A 227 2.16 -14.75 -3.33
C GLY A 227 1.54 -14.47 -4.72
N SER A 228 0.99 -13.27 -4.92
CA SER A 228 0.36 -12.85 -6.16
C SER A 228 1.38 -12.40 -7.21
N TYR A 229 1.25 -12.85 -8.46
CA TYR A 229 2.12 -12.37 -9.55
C TYR A 229 1.79 -10.95 -9.99
N ILE A 230 0.65 -10.41 -9.53
CA ILE A 230 0.24 -9.01 -9.72
C ILE A 230 0.41 -8.23 -8.42
N ASN A 231 0.79 -6.97 -8.51
CA ASN A 231 0.83 -6.08 -7.35
C ASN A 231 -0.41 -5.20 -7.22
N GLY A 232 -1.27 -5.14 -8.23
CA GLY A 232 -2.52 -4.39 -8.18
C GLY A 232 -3.67 -5.20 -8.77
N ILE A 233 -4.67 -5.48 -7.93
CA ILE A 233 -5.83 -6.32 -8.27
C ILE A 233 -6.91 -5.60 -9.06
N ARG A 234 -7.01 -4.27 -8.94
CA ARG A 234 -8.02 -3.52 -9.70
C ARG A 234 -7.63 -3.53 -11.16
N TRP A 235 -8.62 -3.59 -12.05
CA TRP A 235 -8.35 -3.64 -13.50
C TRP A 235 -7.59 -2.39 -13.99
N TRP A 236 -7.73 -1.26 -13.29
CA TRP A 236 -7.02 -0.01 -13.57
C TRP A 236 -5.72 0.19 -12.78
N ASP A 237 -5.36 -0.72 -11.87
CA ASP A 237 -4.08 -0.63 -11.16
C ASP A 237 -2.95 -0.79 -12.20
N TYR A 238 -2.15 0.28 -12.35
CA TYR A 238 -1.02 0.28 -13.26
C TYR A 238 0.03 -0.71 -12.78
N ASP A 239 0.28 -1.75 -13.56
CA ASP A 239 1.27 -2.77 -13.29
C ASP A 239 1.73 -3.38 -14.63
N PRO A 240 2.66 -2.75 -15.36
CA PRO A 240 3.17 -3.29 -16.63
C PRO A 240 3.92 -4.62 -16.43
N THR A 241 4.48 -4.87 -15.24
CA THR A 241 5.17 -6.13 -14.93
C THR A 241 4.22 -7.32 -15.04
N LYS A 242 2.95 -7.18 -14.62
CA LYS A 242 1.96 -8.26 -14.80
C LYS A 242 1.72 -8.62 -16.25
N TRP A 243 1.73 -7.63 -17.14
CA TRP A 243 1.55 -7.87 -18.58
C TRP A 243 2.75 -8.55 -19.22
N VAL A 244 3.97 -8.22 -18.78
CA VAL A 244 5.18 -8.93 -19.23
C VAL A 244 5.13 -10.40 -18.81
N ILE A 245 4.75 -10.69 -17.55
CA ILE A 245 4.60 -12.07 -17.05
C ILE A 245 3.50 -12.80 -17.80
N LEU A 246 2.33 -12.18 -17.99
CA LEU A 246 1.19 -12.77 -18.70
C LEU A 246 1.54 -13.12 -20.16
N ALA A 247 2.20 -12.19 -20.87
CA ALA A 247 2.68 -12.43 -22.23
C ALA A 247 3.71 -13.58 -22.27
N GLY A 248 4.64 -13.62 -21.31
CA GLY A 248 5.57 -14.73 -21.15
C GLY A 248 4.85 -16.07 -20.96
N SER A 249 3.73 -16.08 -20.26
CA SER A 249 2.94 -17.28 -20.04
C SER A 249 2.25 -17.77 -21.31
N TRP A 250 1.65 -16.85 -22.08
CA TRP A 250 1.06 -17.18 -23.38
C TRP A 250 2.09 -17.72 -24.39
N LEU A 251 3.34 -17.25 -24.29
CA LEU A 251 4.45 -17.74 -25.11
C LEU A 251 5.07 -19.06 -24.59
N GLY A 252 4.57 -19.63 -23.49
CA GLY A 252 5.13 -20.84 -22.87
C GLY A 252 6.50 -20.64 -22.21
N LEU A 253 6.89 -19.39 -21.93
CA LEU A 253 8.14 -19.05 -21.26
C LEU A 253 8.03 -19.15 -19.74
N CYS A 254 6.82 -18.99 -19.20
CA CYS A 254 6.51 -19.15 -17.80
C CYS A 254 5.10 -19.72 -17.55
N GLN A 255 4.85 -20.20 -16.34
CA GLN A 255 3.59 -20.84 -15.94
C GLN A 255 3.35 -20.70 -14.43
N ASP A 256 2.26 -21.29 -13.95
CA ASP A 256 1.87 -21.33 -12.53
C ASP A 256 1.73 -19.92 -11.91
N LEU A 257 1.03 -19.02 -12.60
CA LEU A 257 0.84 -17.64 -12.16
C LEU A 257 -0.03 -17.59 -10.90
N GLY A 258 0.57 -17.23 -9.77
CA GLY A 258 -0.06 -17.16 -8.45
C GLY A 258 -1.09 -16.03 -8.39
N TRP A 259 -2.30 -16.36 -7.97
CA TRP A 259 -3.43 -15.43 -7.86
C TRP A 259 -3.96 -15.46 -6.42
N PRO A 260 -4.30 -14.31 -5.82
CA PRO A 260 -4.89 -14.28 -4.49
C PRO A 260 -6.31 -14.87 -4.51
N ASP A 261 -6.75 -15.46 -3.41
CA ASP A 261 -8.16 -15.84 -3.27
C ASP A 261 -9.05 -14.60 -3.09
N ASP A 262 -10.09 -14.48 -3.89
CA ASP A 262 -10.97 -13.29 -3.91
C ASP A 262 -11.66 -13.06 -2.55
N ASN A 263 -12.00 -14.13 -1.83
CA ASN A 263 -12.62 -14.03 -0.51
C ASN A 263 -11.61 -13.56 0.54
N GLU A 264 -10.34 -13.98 0.46
CA GLU A 264 -9.27 -13.44 1.31
C GLU A 264 -9.02 -11.94 1.03
N VAL A 265 -9.08 -11.51 -0.23
CA VAL A 265 -9.02 -10.08 -0.57
C VAL A 265 -10.19 -9.31 0.06
N LEU A 266 -11.41 -9.85 -0.03
CA LEU A 266 -12.60 -9.23 0.58
C LEU A 266 -12.48 -9.14 2.10
N LYS A 267 -12.00 -10.20 2.76
CA LYS A 267 -11.75 -10.21 4.21
C LYS A 267 -10.77 -9.11 4.62
N ALA A 268 -9.65 -9.00 3.91
CA ALA A 268 -8.63 -7.98 4.18
C ALA A 268 -9.22 -6.55 4.08
N LYS A 269 -9.96 -6.26 3.00
CA LYS A 269 -10.66 -4.97 2.84
C LYS A 269 -11.67 -4.71 3.95
N TYR A 270 -12.44 -5.73 4.34
CA TYR A 270 -13.42 -5.61 5.41
C TYR A 270 -12.74 -5.31 6.75
N GLN A 271 -11.67 -6.03 7.10
CA GLN A 271 -10.94 -5.85 8.35
C GLN A 271 -10.37 -4.43 8.47
N VAL A 272 -9.75 -3.90 7.40
CA VAL A 272 -9.25 -2.52 7.37
C VAL A 272 -10.39 -1.53 7.57
N LYS A 273 -11.49 -1.66 6.83
CA LYS A 273 -12.66 -0.77 6.96
C LYS A 273 -13.28 -0.85 8.34
N HIS A 274 -13.41 -2.05 8.89
CA HIS A 274 -13.99 -2.28 10.21
C HIS A 274 -13.15 -1.60 11.29
N LYS A 275 -11.81 -1.75 11.26
CA LYS A 275 -10.91 -1.06 12.18
C LYS A 275 -11.00 0.46 12.06
N LYS A 276 -11.03 1.01 10.83
CA LYS A 276 -11.25 2.46 10.61
C LYS A 276 -12.58 2.95 11.19
N LEU A 277 -13.64 2.15 11.07
CA LEU A 277 -14.94 2.47 11.67
C LEU A 277 -14.89 2.40 13.20
N GLN A 278 -14.18 1.44 13.79
CA GLN A 278 -13.97 1.36 15.23
C GLN A 278 -13.18 2.57 15.75
N ASP A 279 -12.10 2.95 15.07
CA ASP A 279 -11.26 4.10 15.40
C ASP A 279 -12.08 5.40 15.32
N LEU A 280 -12.87 5.58 14.26
CA LEU A 280 -13.78 6.71 14.13
C LEU A 280 -14.83 6.72 15.24
N ASN A 281 -15.43 5.56 15.53
CA ASN A 281 -16.43 5.44 16.60
C ASN A 281 -15.87 5.83 17.97
N SER A 282 -14.61 5.50 18.26
CA SER A 282 -13.93 5.88 19.52
C SER A 282 -13.73 7.39 19.69
N GLN A 283 -13.71 8.14 18.57
CA GLN A 283 -13.55 9.60 18.57
C GLN A 283 -14.91 10.32 18.68
N ILE A 284 -16.01 9.61 18.44
CA ILE A 284 -17.36 10.16 18.51
C ILE A 284 -17.86 10.09 19.95
N ARG A 285 -18.32 11.22 20.47
CA ARG A 285 -19.03 11.29 21.75
C ARG A 285 -20.50 10.94 21.52
N TRP A 286 -20.86 9.71 21.87
CA TRP A 286 -22.25 9.28 21.92
C TRP A 286 -22.87 9.69 23.27
N PRO A 287 -24.13 10.15 23.29
CA PRO A 287 -24.85 10.36 24.55
C PRO A 287 -24.98 9.03 25.29
N ASN A 288 -24.88 9.07 26.63
CA ASN A 288 -25.14 7.88 27.43
C ASN A 288 -26.61 7.48 27.26
N PRO A 289 -26.91 6.19 27.04
CA PRO A 289 -28.29 5.75 27.13
C PRO A 289 -28.84 6.08 28.51
N PRO A 290 -30.12 6.48 28.61
CA PRO A 290 -30.70 6.81 29.90
C PRO A 290 -30.73 5.59 30.82
N ASN A 291 -30.25 5.75 32.04
CA ASN A 291 -30.22 4.71 33.07
C ASN A 291 -31.49 4.67 33.94
N VAL A 292 -32.36 5.66 33.77
CA VAL A 292 -33.64 5.75 34.48
C VAL A 292 -34.68 4.97 33.68
N VAL A 293 -35.43 4.10 34.36
CA VAL A 293 -36.60 3.43 33.79
C VAL A 293 -37.84 4.03 34.43
N MET A 294 -38.84 4.34 33.61
CA MET A 294 -40.10 4.95 34.03
C MET A 294 -41.25 4.08 33.54
N THR A 295 -42.20 3.77 34.41
CA THR A 295 -43.44 3.09 34.00
C THR A 295 -44.34 4.02 33.17
N LEU A 296 -45.29 3.45 32.43
CA LEU A 296 -46.25 4.26 31.66
C LEU A 296 -47.06 5.20 32.57
N GLU A 297 -47.46 4.74 33.75
CA GLU A 297 -48.20 5.53 34.73
C GLU A 297 -47.37 6.71 35.25
N GLU A 298 -46.10 6.47 35.58
CA GLU A 298 -45.19 7.54 36.01
C GLU A 298 -44.96 8.57 34.91
N TYR A 299 -44.75 8.11 33.67
CA TYR A 299 -44.62 8.98 32.51
C TYR A 299 -45.86 9.86 32.34
N GLN A 300 -47.04 9.25 32.28
CA GLN A 300 -48.30 9.99 32.10
C GLN A 300 -48.54 11.02 33.21
N ARG A 301 -48.13 10.73 34.45
CA ARG A 301 -48.27 11.63 35.58
C ARG A 301 -47.42 12.91 35.45
N VAL A 302 -46.19 12.80 34.94
CA VAL A 302 -45.22 13.91 34.95
C VAL A 302 -44.99 14.54 33.57
N ALA A 303 -45.29 13.83 32.48
CA ALA A 303 -44.84 14.21 31.13
C ALA A 303 -45.31 15.58 30.66
N LYS A 304 -46.54 15.99 30.99
CA LYS A 304 -47.04 17.32 30.59
C LYS A 304 -46.40 18.45 31.39
N ALA A 305 -46.11 18.21 32.68
CA ALA A 305 -45.50 19.20 33.56
C ALA A 305 -44.00 19.38 33.28
N GLU A 306 -43.33 18.30 32.90
CA GLU A 306 -41.89 18.26 32.67
C GLU A 306 -41.47 18.32 31.20
N GLY A 307 -42.43 18.50 30.28
CA GLY A 307 -42.11 18.65 28.86
C GLY A 307 -41.57 17.40 28.19
N LEU A 308 -42.14 16.24 28.52
CA LEU A 308 -41.64 14.94 28.09
C LEU A 308 -42.41 14.39 26.90
N VAL A 309 -41.67 13.85 25.94
CA VAL A 309 -42.20 13.11 24.79
C VAL A 309 -41.59 11.72 24.79
N ALA A 310 -42.44 10.69 24.73
CA ALA A 310 -42.01 9.31 24.55
C ALA A 310 -42.08 8.93 23.07
N LEU A 311 -41.00 8.37 22.53
CA LEU A 311 -40.94 7.85 21.17
C LEU A 311 -40.25 6.47 21.19
N GLY A 312 -40.99 5.41 20.85
CA GLY A 312 -40.55 4.04 21.09
C GLY A 312 -40.37 3.74 22.59
N ASP A 313 -39.23 3.17 22.96
CA ASP A 313 -38.84 2.84 24.34
C ASP A 313 -38.17 4.01 25.10
N THR A 314 -37.97 5.16 24.46
CA THR A 314 -37.14 6.25 25.02
C THR A 314 -37.97 7.50 25.29
N ILE A 315 -37.73 8.12 26.44
CA ILE A 315 -38.39 9.35 26.91
C ILE A 315 -37.40 10.51 26.79
N TYR A 316 -37.85 11.57 26.11
CA TYR A 316 -37.06 12.75 25.79
C TYR A 316 -37.61 13.99 26.49
N LYS A 317 -36.72 14.82 27.03
CA LYS A 317 -37.06 16.14 27.55
C LYS A 317 -36.83 17.21 26.48
N VAL A 318 -37.92 17.80 25.97
CA VAL A 318 -37.87 18.60 24.75
C VAL A 318 -38.04 20.11 24.96
N ASP A 319 -38.32 20.56 26.19
CA ASP A 319 -38.65 21.97 26.51
C ASP A 319 -37.65 22.97 25.96
N SER A 320 -36.36 22.73 26.18
CA SER A 320 -35.29 23.62 25.74
C SER A 320 -35.11 23.64 24.22
N PHE A 321 -35.61 22.61 23.52
CA PHE A 321 -35.48 22.46 22.07
C PHE A 321 -36.72 22.95 21.30
N LEU A 322 -37.88 23.10 21.96
CA LEU A 322 -39.11 23.57 21.31
C LEU A 322 -38.94 24.83 20.44
N PRO A 323 -38.19 25.87 20.86
CA PRO A 323 -38.00 27.09 20.05
C PRO A 323 -37.11 26.88 18.83
N GLU A 324 -36.21 25.89 18.89
CA GLU A 324 -35.20 25.62 17.87
C GLU A 324 -35.67 24.58 16.84
N HIS A 325 -36.79 23.91 17.09
CA HIS A 325 -37.29 22.85 16.24
C HIS A 325 -37.66 23.38 14.81
N PRO A 326 -37.02 22.87 13.74
CA PRO A 326 -37.23 23.38 12.37
C PRO A 326 -38.65 23.22 11.83
N GLY A 327 -39.39 22.21 12.29
CA GLY A 327 -40.81 22.00 11.95
C GLY A 327 -41.78 22.90 12.74
N GLY A 328 -41.25 23.83 13.54
CA GLY A 328 -42.00 24.72 14.41
C GLY A 328 -42.34 24.08 15.76
N LYS A 329 -42.50 24.94 16.78
CA LYS A 329 -42.80 24.55 18.17
C LYS A 329 -44.14 23.82 18.33
N ALA A 330 -45.13 24.16 17.52
CA ALA A 330 -46.49 23.63 17.65
C ALA A 330 -46.54 22.10 17.44
N LEU A 331 -45.68 21.58 16.56
CA LEU A 331 -45.63 20.16 16.24
C LEU A 331 -45.17 19.33 17.44
N ILE A 332 -44.01 19.65 18.03
CA ILE A 332 -43.50 18.93 19.21
C ILE A 332 -44.39 19.21 20.42
N ASN A 333 -44.86 20.45 20.60
CA ASN A 333 -45.71 20.79 21.74
C ASN A 333 -47.03 20.01 21.73
N SER A 334 -47.55 19.63 20.55
CA SER A 334 -48.73 18.75 20.45
C SER A 334 -48.45 17.31 20.91
N ALA A 335 -47.17 16.90 20.96
CA ALA A 335 -46.72 15.57 21.38
C ALA A 335 -46.35 15.48 22.87
N VAL A 336 -46.15 16.61 23.54
CA VAL A 336 -45.81 16.64 24.97
C VAL A 336 -46.93 16.03 25.81
N GLY A 337 -46.59 15.03 26.61
CA GLY A 337 -47.53 14.32 27.49
C GLY A 337 -48.53 13.40 26.79
N MET A 338 -48.41 13.17 25.48
CA MET A 338 -49.22 12.17 24.79
C MET A 338 -48.73 10.75 25.09
N GLU A 339 -49.65 9.78 25.06
CA GLU A 339 -49.27 8.37 25.14
C GLU A 339 -48.32 7.98 23.98
N PRO A 340 -47.31 7.14 24.22
CA PRO A 340 -46.31 6.77 23.21
C PRO A 340 -46.93 6.32 21.87
N ALA A 341 -47.97 5.47 21.91
CA ALA A 341 -48.68 5.01 20.72
C ALA A 341 -49.33 6.14 19.90
N LYS A 342 -49.82 7.19 20.58
CA LYS A 342 -50.41 8.38 19.94
C LYS A 342 -49.33 9.28 19.34
N VAL A 343 -48.17 9.40 20.00
CA VAL A 343 -46.99 10.11 19.45
C VAL A 343 -46.51 9.40 18.17
N GLU A 344 -46.38 8.07 18.20
CA GLU A 344 -46.02 7.29 17.02
C GLU A 344 -47.02 7.47 15.88
N ALA A 345 -48.32 7.39 16.16
CA ALA A 345 -49.36 7.64 15.17
C ALA A 345 -49.33 9.07 14.60
N LEU A 346 -49.02 10.07 15.43
CA LEU A 346 -48.86 11.46 14.99
C LEU A 346 -47.66 11.60 14.04
N MET A 347 -46.56 10.89 14.32
CA MET A 347 -45.33 10.94 13.55
C MET A 347 -45.37 10.07 12.28
N LYS A 348 -46.23 9.04 12.27
CA LYS A 348 -46.40 8.12 11.14
C LYS A 348 -46.79 8.89 9.88
N ASN A 349 -45.95 8.78 8.84
CA ASN A 349 -46.11 9.41 7.52
C ASN A 349 -46.00 10.94 7.47
N LYS A 350 -45.61 11.63 8.57
CA LYS A 350 -45.50 13.10 8.57
C LYS A 350 -44.07 13.61 8.46
N HIS A 351 -43.09 12.95 9.09
CA HIS A 351 -41.69 13.40 9.07
C HIS A 351 -40.68 12.26 9.21
N THR A 352 -39.76 12.12 8.25
CA THR A 352 -38.57 11.27 8.39
C THR A 352 -37.40 12.09 8.91
N HIS A 353 -37.09 11.97 10.20
CA HIS A 353 -35.91 12.61 10.79
C HIS A 353 -34.61 11.99 10.24
N THR A 354 -33.64 12.85 9.90
CA THR A 354 -32.31 12.43 9.42
C THR A 354 -31.51 11.75 10.55
N MET A 355 -30.41 11.06 10.21
CA MET A 355 -29.50 10.50 11.22
C MET A 355 -28.95 11.58 12.16
N ALA A 356 -28.61 12.77 11.64
CA ALA A 356 -28.13 13.88 12.46
C ALA A 356 -29.20 14.36 13.45
N SER A 357 -30.45 14.46 13.00
CA SER A 357 -31.57 14.82 13.88
C SER A 357 -31.84 13.76 14.95
N LYS A 358 -31.70 12.47 14.61
CA LYS A 358 -31.81 11.36 15.58
C LYS A 358 -30.67 11.38 16.60
N ASN A 359 -29.44 11.64 16.16
CA ASN A 359 -28.28 11.78 17.07
C ASN A 359 -28.48 12.93 18.05
N PHE A 360 -28.99 14.07 17.57
CA PHE A 360 -29.34 15.20 18.42
C PHE A 360 -30.51 14.88 19.37
N LEU A 361 -31.54 14.19 18.89
CA LEU A 361 -32.65 13.74 19.74
C LEU A 361 -32.16 12.88 20.91
N GLN A 362 -31.17 12.02 20.69
CA GLN A 362 -30.58 11.20 21.75
C GLN A 362 -29.88 12.00 22.85
N THR A 363 -29.44 13.24 22.60
CA THR A 363 -28.88 14.10 23.67
C THR A 363 -29.95 14.63 24.62
N MET A 364 -31.23 14.51 24.26
CA MET A 364 -32.38 14.89 25.08
C MET A 364 -33.01 13.68 25.81
N ALA A 365 -32.47 12.49 25.65
CA ALA A 365 -32.99 11.28 26.29
C ALA A 365 -32.74 11.32 27.81
N ILE A 366 -33.78 11.07 28.61
CA ILE A 366 -33.70 11.12 30.09
C ILE A 366 -34.11 9.82 30.78
N ALA A 367 -34.95 9.00 30.15
CA ALA A 367 -35.43 7.74 30.71
C ALA A 367 -35.77 6.75 29.59
N LYS A 368 -35.81 5.46 29.92
CA LYS A 368 -36.47 4.42 29.13
C LYS A 368 -37.86 4.16 29.71
N LEU A 369 -38.83 3.88 28.83
CA LEU A 369 -40.11 3.35 29.25
C LEU A 369 -39.91 1.88 29.65
N ALA A 370 -40.48 1.46 30.79
CA ALA A 370 -40.45 0.05 31.18
C ALA A 370 -41.13 -0.81 30.10
N ASP A 371 -40.51 -1.95 29.78
CA ASP A 371 -41.14 -2.96 28.92
C ASP A 371 -42.51 -3.32 29.53
N GLN A 372 -43.57 -3.24 28.71
CA GLN A 372 -44.94 -3.54 29.14
C GLN A 372 -45.14 -5.00 29.52
#